data_AF-A0A9P7BMY5-F1
#
_entry.id   AF-A0A9P7BMY5-F1
#
_cell.length_a   1.000
_cell.length_b   1.000
_cell.length_c   1.000
_cell.angle_alpha   90.00
_cell.angle_beta   90.00
_cell.angle_gamma   90.00
#
_symmetry.space_group_name_H-M   'P 1'
#
loop_
_entity.id
_entity.type
_entity.pdbx_description
1 polymer ?
#
loop_
_entity_poly.entity_id
_entity_poly.type
_entity_poly.pdbx_seq_one_letter_code
_entity_poly.pdbx_strand_id
1 'polypeptide(L)'
;MGYSCNSFVQTLDMNIFTPVFADSLGAVSCYLFKPPSDFVLTGTLGNNNGSRLLFTFFGDTSITYGRIHVSIYPQRMDPNLIVYGLPNNVLMSEADVLNWQNNERNDIQVNNVYDIQPYTYSALSYTLVDHRYLQSDGWNYVGFLPITNSTPEVETTFREESPNPNYTKTHADLGFFAVYPEKFVTTTKKEVKIYTLVNALGFVGGIFGLLVAIQTWLFGFRPRSPWGVVHRWSVGDMKRSLLRGLQSKFRITNSGIPLVHPVHHRFSMTDLTQIEENETQRITRVEERMQMLEMLFKAYYVDDEVFRSLDDANRTKLLQNNPSHPNETRAPLRSPSSYLDAPKTEKVVDDGFAGSKPASFTRHDTDVSSASHIPLTQRNYQHAPPYQPGTTVQMHDDDDL
;
A
#
# COMPACT_ATOMS: atom_id res chain seq x y z
N MET A 1 -22.60 -38.60 10.43
CA MET A 1 -22.53 -39.61 9.36
C MET A 1 -21.20 -39.43 8.65
N GLY A 2 -20.36 -40.47 8.57
CA GLY A 2 -19.08 -40.42 7.87
C GLY A 2 -19.21 -40.90 6.43
N TYR A 3 -18.34 -40.41 5.55
CA TYR A 3 -18.21 -40.87 4.16
C TYR A 3 -17.02 -41.82 4.05
N SER A 4 -17.18 -42.96 3.36
CA SER A 4 -16.07 -43.90 3.16
C SER A 4 -15.19 -43.44 1.99
N CYS A 5 -13.91 -43.23 2.25
CA CYS A 5 -12.93 -42.77 1.26
C CYS A 5 -12.09 -43.93 0.67
N ASN A 6 -12.48 -45.18 0.88
CA ASN A 6 -11.67 -46.36 0.50
C ASN A 6 -11.43 -46.46 -1.02
N SER A 7 -12.35 -45.94 -1.85
CA SER A 7 -12.18 -45.91 -3.31
C SER A 7 -11.04 -44.99 -3.78
N PHE A 8 -10.55 -44.11 -2.90
CA PHE A 8 -9.44 -43.21 -3.21
C PHE A 8 -8.08 -43.80 -2.82
N VAL A 9 -8.05 -45.00 -2.23
CA VAL A 9 -6.81 -45.69 -1.88
C VAL A 9 -6.43 -46.64 -3.01
N GLN A 10 -5.18 -46.52 -3.49
CA GLN A 10 -4.60 -47.38 -4.51
C GLN A 10 -3.32 -48.03 -3.98
N THR A 11 -3.13 -49.32 -4.26
CA THR A 11 -1.87 -50.02 -3.99
C THR A 11 -0.80 -49.63 -5.01
N LEU A 12 0.40 -49.33 -4.54
CA LEU A 12 1.55 -49.02 -5.40
C LEU A 12 2.37 -50.28 -5.68
N ASP A 13 2.93 -50.38 -6.90
CA ASP A 13 3.76 -51.52 -7.31
C ASP A 13 5.22 -51.29 -6.93
N MET A 14 5.67 -52.00 -5.89
CA MET A 14 7.03 -51.88 -5.36
C MET A 14 8.12 -52.34 -6.35
N ASN A 15 7.78 -53.04 -7.43
CA ASN A 15 8.76 -53.38 -8.49
C ASN A 15 9.21 -52.16 -9.29
N ILE A 16 8.41 -51.09 -9.32
CA ILE A 16 8.74 -49.84 -10.04
C ILE A 16 9.69 -48.99 -9.18
N PHE A 17 9.30 -48.74 -7.94
CA PHE A 17 10.08 -47.98 -6.98
C PHE A 17 9.78 -48.52 -5.58
N THR A 18 10.82 -48.74 -4.78
CA THR A 18 10.69 -49.11 -3.37
C THR A 18 11.43 -48.07 -2.53
N PRO A 19 10.76 -47.38 -1.61
CA PRO A 19 11.44 -46.47 -0.68
C PRO A 19 12.28 -47.26 0.32
N VAL A 20 13.32 -46.61 0.86
CA VAL A 20 14.22 -47.23 1.83
C VAL A 20 14.20 -46.40 3.10
N PHE A 21 13.77 -47.01 4.20
CA PHE A 21 13.70 -46.36 5.50
C PHE A 21 14.88 -46.74 6.39
N ALA A 22 15.36 -45.81 7.20
CA ALA A 22 16.51 -46.01 8.08
C ALA A 22 16.31 -47.18 9.07
N ASP A 23 15.08 -47.38 9.53
CA ASP A 23 14.71 -48.41 10.50
C ASP A 23 14.67 -49.83 9.89
N SER A 24 14.65 -49.96 8.56
CA SER A 24 14.69 -51.19 7.75
C SER A 24 14.06 -52.43 8.43
N LEU A 25 12.75 -52.38 8.69
CA LEU A 25 12.03 -53.41 9.44
C LEU A 25 11.46 -54.56 8.60
N GLY A 26 11.78 -54.61 7.30
CA GLY A 26 11.37 -55.69 6.40
C GLY A 26 10.85 -55.21 5.05
N ALA A 27 10.00 -56.02 4.43
CA ALA A 27 9.38 -55.70 3.15
C ALA A 27 8.39 -54.54 3.31
N VAL A 28 8.44 -53.59 2.37
CA VAL A 28 7.58 -52.41 2.35
C VAL A 28 6.41 -52.64 1.39
N SER A 29 5.21 -52.28 1.82
CA SER A 29 4.02 -52.22 0.99
C SER A 29 3.46 -50.80 1.04
N CYS A 30 3.41 -50.10 -0.09
CA CYS A 30 2.93 -48.73 -0.14
C CYS A 30 1.50 -48.62 -0.68
N TYR A 31 0.74 -47.70 -0.10
CA TYR A 31 -0.60 -47.32 -0.51
C TYR A 31 -0.63 -45.82 -0.75
N LEU A 32 -1.27 -45.39 -1.83
CA LEU A 32 -1.47 -44.00 -2.19
C LEU A 32 -2.93 -43.62 -1.95
N PHE A 33 -3.16 -42.63 -1.11
CA PHE A 33 -4.46 -41.97 -0.99
C PHE A 33 -4.54 -40.79 -1.96
N LYS A 34 -5.37 -40.93 -3.01
CA LYS A 34 -5.56 -39.92 -4.05
C LYS A 34 -7.04 -39.57 -4.21
N PRO A 35 -7.52 -38.55 -3.50
CA PRO A 35 -8.89 -38.07 -3.70
C PRO A 35 -9.03 -37.30 -5.02
N PRO A 36 -10.25 -37.12 -5.55
CA PRO A 36 -10.50 -36.28 -6.72
C PRO A 36 -10.27 -34.79 -6.40
N SER A 37 -10.14 -33.95 -7.43
CA SER A 37 -9.77 -32.53 -7.26
C SER A 37 -10.86 -31.67 -6.60
N ASP A 38 -12.10 -32.15 -6.54
CA ASP A 38 -13.24 -31.52 -5.87
C ASP A 38 -13.37 -31.94 -4.40
N PHE A 39 -12.54 -32.88 -3.93
CA PHE A 39 -12.55 -33.33 -2.55
C PHE A 39 -12.00 -32.24 -1.62
N VAL A 40 -12.86 -31.72 -0.74
CA VAL A 40 -12.50 -30.66 0.20
C VAL A 40 -13.02 -30.98 1.59
N LEU A 41 -12.16 -30.84 2.59
CA LEU A 41 -12.57 -30.81 4.00
C LEU A 41 -13.07 -29.41 4.34
N THR A 42 -14.25 -29.34 4.93
CA THR A 42 -14.93 -28.08 5.31
C THR A 42 -15.22 -28.01 6.80
N GLY A 43 -15.28 -26.78 7.30
CA GLY A 43 -15.70 -26.46 8.65
C GLY A 43 -17.20 -26.66 8.83
N THR A 44 -17.63 -26.96 10.06
CA THR A 44 -19.05 -27.08 10.42
C THR A 44 -19.40 -26.08 11.52
N LEU A 45 -20.59 -25.50 11.47
CA LEU A 45 -21.08 -24.51 12.44
C LEU A 45 -21.46 -25.10 13.83
N GLY A 46 -21.11 -26.37 14.10
CA GLY A 46 -21.47 -27.09 15.33
C GLY A 46 -20.29 -27.31 16.29
N ASN A 47 -20.51 -28.06 17.37
CA ASN A 47 -19.48 -28.36 18.39
C ASN A 47 -18.27 -29.14 17.86
N ASN A 48 -18.39 -29.78 16.69
CA ASN A 48 -17.27 -30.40 16.02
C ASN A 48 -16.65 -29.37 15.09
N ASN A 49 -15.35 -29.13 15.22
CA ASN A 49 -14.59 -28.13 14.47
C ASN A 49 -14.31 -28.59 13.03
N GLY A 50 -15.36 -28.97 12.29
CA GLY A 50 -15.33 -29.39 10.90
C GLY A 50 -15.09 -30.87 10.63
N SER A 51 -14.84 -31.16 9.36
CA SER A 51 -14.59 -32.50 8.84
C SER A 51 -13.12 -32.90 8.96
N ARG A 52 -12.89 -34.21 9.14
CA ARG A 52 -11.56 -34.82 9.26
C ARG A 52 -11.53 -36.15 8.51
N LEU A 53 -10.36 -36.52 8.02
CA LEU A 53 -10.08 -37.84 7.47
C LEU A 53 -9.58 -38.77 8.58
N LEU A 54 -10.05 -40.01 8.55
CA LEU A 54 -9.63 -41.04 9.50
C LEU A 54 -9.08 -42.22 8.71
N PHE A 55 -7.83 -42.56 8.97
CA PHE A 55 -7.15 -43.74 8.45
C PHE A 55 -7.04 -44.76 9.58
N THR A 56 -7.55 -45.96 9.35
CA THR A 56 -7.43 -47.10 10.25
C THR A 56 -6.59 -48.17 9.56
N PHE A 57 -5.55 -48.61 10.23
CA PHE A 57 -4.60 -49.56 9.68
C PHE A 57 -4.92 -50.96 10.17
N PHE A 58 -5.10 -51.92 9.26
CA PHE A 58 -5.37 -53.31 9.59
C PHE A 58 -4.20 -54.19 9.19
N GLY A 59 -3.95 -55.24 9.97
CA GLY A 59 -2.90 -56.21 9.70
C GLY A 59 -2.85 -57.27 10.79
N ASP A 60 -1.74 -58.01 10.84
CA ASP A 60 -1.51 -59.03 11.85
C ASP A 60 -1.30 -58.39 13.23
N THR A 61 -2.25 -58.60 14.14
CA THR A 61 -2.22 -58.04 15.50
C THR A 61 -1.22 -58.72 16.43
N SER A 62 -0.53 -59.77 15.96
CA SER A 62 0.52 -60.47 16.70
C SER A 62 1.92 -59.90 16.49
N ILE A 63 2.09 -58.94 15.56
CA ILE A 63 3.38 -58.32 15.29
C ILE A 63 3.83 -57.46 16.48
N THR A 64 5.06 -57.68 16.94
CA THR A 64 5.68 -56.88 18.02
C THR A 64 6.61 -55.80 17.49
N TYR A 65 6.86 -55.80 16.19
CA TYR A 65 7.71 -54.85 15.48
C TYR A 65 7.05 -54.47 14.16
N GLY A 66 7.01 -53.17 13.88
CA GLY A 66 6.39 -52.60 12.70
C GLY A 66 6.41 -51.08 12.78
N ARG A 67 6.44 -50.44 11.62
CA ARG A 67 6.35 -48.98 11.46
C ARG A 67 5.47 -48.69 10.28
N ILE A 68 4.67 -47.63 10.40
CA ILE A 68 3.85 -47.11 9.31
C ILE A 68 4.45 -45.77 8.95
N HIS A 69 5.02 -45.69 7.76
CA HIS A 69 5.58 -44.45 7.23
C HIS A 69 4.51 -43.71 6.44
N VAL A 70 4.30 -42.42 6.76
CA VAL A 70 3.31 -41.56 6.12
C VAL A 70 4.02 -40.38 5.51
N SER A 71 3.95 -40.25 4.19
CA SER A 71 4.42 -39.10 3.44
C SER A 71 3.26 -38.28 2.89
N ILE A 72 3.34 -36.95 3.00
CA ILE A 72 2.25 -36.05 2.65
C ILE A 72 2.69 -35.07 1.57
N TYR A 73 1.95 -35.07 0.47
CA TYR A 73 2.22 -34.23 -0.69
C TYR A 73 1.00 -33.37 -1.05
N PRO A 74 1.20 -32.14 -1.53
CA PRO A 74 0.16 -31.39 -2.22
C PRO A 74 -0.29 -32.17 -3.48
N GLN A 75 -1.58 -32.18 -3.78
CA GLN A 75 -2.15 -33.00 -4.88
C GLN A 75 -1.49 -32.73 -6.26
N ARG A 76 -1.00 -31.50 -6.51
CA ARG A 76 -0.33 -31.11 -7.76
C ARG A 76 1.20 -31.20 -7.70
N MET A 77 1.77 -31.59 -6.57
CA MET A 77 3.21 -31.74 -6.34
C MET A 77 3.50 -33.14 -5.76
N ASP A 78 2.70 -34.14 -6.16
CA ASP A 78 2.90 -35.52 -5.76
C ASP A 78 3.79 -36.26 -6.78
N PRO A 79 5.04 -36.59 -6.43
CA PRO A 79 5.99 -37.26 -7.32
C PRO A 79 5.59 -38.71 -7.62
N ASN A 80 4.81 -39.35 -6.74
CA ASN A 80 4.39 -40.75 -6.93
C ASN A 80 3.55 -40.89 -8.21
N LEU A 81 2.78 -39.87 -8.57
CA LEU A 81 1.98 -39.91 -9.79
C LEU A 81 2.84 -40.02 -11.05
N ILE A 82 4.03 -39.41 -11.05
CA ILE A 82 4.96 -39.48 -12.17
C ILE A 82 5.70 -40.83 -12.16
N VAL A 83 6.24 -41.23 -11.00
CA VAL A 83 7.08 -42.42 -10.89
C VAL A 83 6.30 -43.72 -11.16
N TYR A 84 5.07 -43.83 -10.67
CA TYR A 84 4.22 -45.00 -10.90
C TYR A 84 3.34 -44.89 -12.14
N GLY A 85 3.51 -43.86 -12.98
CA GLY A 85 2.77 -43.70 -14.24
C GLY A 85 1.25 -43.52 -14.07
N LEU A 86 0.82 -42.88 -12.99
CA LEU A 86 -0.60 -42.64 -12.69
C LEU A 86 -1.10 -41.35 -13.39
N PRO A 87 -2.42 -41.19 -13.63
CA PRO A 87 -2.96 -40.00 -14.29
C PRO A 87 -2.53 -38.71 -13.57
N ASN A 88 -1.83 -37.82 -14.28
CA ASN A 88 -1.11 -36.72 -13.66
C ASN A 88 -1.60 -35.33 -14.12
N ASN A 89 -1.76 -34.43 -13.15
CA ASN A 89 -1.86 -32.97 -13.34
C ASN A 89 -0.77 -32.28 -12.49
N VAL A 90 0.41 -32.92 -12.43
CA VAL A 90 1.51 -32.57 -11.54
C VAL A 90 2.38 -31.47 -12.16
N LEU A 91 2.83 -30.52 -11.34
CA LEU A 91 3.62 -29.34 -11.73
C LEU A 91 5.13 -29.52 -11.48
N MET A 92 5.60 -30.75 -11.30
CA MET A 92 7.00 -31.05 -10.98
C MET A 92 7.85 -31.25 -12.23
N SER A 93 9.10 -30.77 -12.19
CA SER A 93 10.07 -31.07 -13.25
C SER A 93 10.69 -32.46 -13.08
N GLU A 94 11.28 -33.00 -14.14
CA GLU A 94 12.00 -34.28 -14.09
C GLU A 94 13.16 -34.26 -13.08
N ALA A 95 13.85 -33.11 -12.96
CA ALA A 95 14.92 -32.93 -11.99
C ALA A 95 14.41 -32.98 -10.54
N ASP A 96 13.24 -32.42 -10.26
CA ASP A 96 12.63 -32.46 -8.93
C ASP A 96 12.20 -33.88 -8.54
N VAL A 97 11.67 -34.64 -9.51
CA VAL A 97 11.32 -36.05 -9.30
C VAL A 97 12.56 -36.89 -9.02
N LEU A 98 13.66 -36.67 -9.75
CA LEU A 98 14.93 -37.36 -9.50
C LEU A 98 15.49 -37.02 -8.13
N ASN A 99 15.43 -35.74 -7.72
CA ASN A 99 15.84 -35.31 -6.39
C ASN A 99 15.00 -36.00 -5.31
N TRP A 100 13.68 -36.05 -5.49
CA TRP A 100 12.77 -36.79 -4.61
C TRP A 100 13.14 -38.28 -4.51
N GLN A 101 13.38 -38.96 -5.63
CA GLN A 101 13.78 -40.39 -5.64
C GLN A 101 15.07 -40.62 -4.86
N ASN A 102 16.03 -39.69 -4.96
CA ASN A 102 17.27 -39.78 -4.20
C ASN A 102 17.05 -39.53 -2.71
N ASN A 103 16.14 -38.63 -2.34
CA ASN A 103 15.81 -38.36 -0.94
C ASN A 103 15.06 -39.52 -0.28
N GLU A 104 14.10 -40.14 -0.98
CA GLU A 104 13.39 -41.34 -0.53
C GLU A 104 14.27 -42.58 -0.37
N ARG A 105 15.43 -42.60 -1.05
CA ARG A 105 16.46 -43.64 -0.86
C ARG A 105 17.41 -43.33 0.30
N ASN A 106 17.45 -42.07 0.73
CA ASN A 106 18.39 -41.55 1.72
C ASN A 106 17.64 -40.90 2.88
N ASP A 107 16.65 -41.59 3.45
CA ASP A 107 15.70 -41.26 4.53
C ASP A 107 16.27 -40.53 5.78
N ILE A 108 16.93 -39.39 5.57
CA ILE A 108 17.71 -38.65 6.57
C ILE A 108 17.21 -37.20 6.64
N GLN A 109 16.66 -36.66 5.53
CA GLN A 109 16.21 -35.27 5.43
C GLN A 109 14.96 -35.13 4.56
N VAL A 110 13.89 -35.85 4.89
CA VAL A 110 12.63 -35.75 4.14
C VAL A 110 11.60 -34.92 4.91
N ASN A 111 11.06 -33.90 4.27
CA ASN A 111 10.01 -33.05 4.85
C ASN A 111 8.65 -33.74 4.74
N ASN A 112 7.78 -33.53 5.74
CA ASN A 112 6.41 -34.09 5.76
C ASN A 112 6.34 -35.62 5.69
N VAL A 113 7.38 -36.31 6.20
CA VAL A 113 7.40 -37.77 6.39
C VAL A 113 7.38 -38.07 7.88
N TYR A 114 6.51 -38.98 8.28
CA TYR A 114 6.24 -39.31 9.67
C TYR A 114 6.18 -40.81 9.90
N ASP A 115 6.68 -41.24 11.05
CA ASP A 115 6.66 -42.63 11.47
C ASP A 115 5.59 -42.80 12.54
N ILE A 116 4.65 -43.70 12.30
CA ILE A 116 3.59 -44.07 13.23
C ILE A 116 3.92 -45.47 13.77
N GLN A 117 3.90 -45.60 15.09
CA GLN A 117 4.07 -46.87 15.76
C GLN A 117 2.74 -47.63 15.80
N PRO A 118 2.75 -48.97 15.75
CA PRO A 118 1.57 -49.75 16.02
C PRO A 118 1.03 -49.49 17.44
N TYR A 119 -0.28 -49.65 17.60
CA TYR A 119 -1.03 -49.53 18.84
C TYR A 119 -1.04 -48.11 19.45
N THR A 120 -0.93 -47.09 18.59
CA THR A 120 -1.02 -45.67 18.96
C THR A 120 -2.20 -44.97 18.29
N TYR A 121 -2.62 -43.86 18.91
CA TYR A 121 -3.42 -42.83 18.25
C TYR A 121 -2.49 -41.74 17.76
N SER A 122 -2.61 -41.41 16.49
CA SER A 122 -1.85 -40.35 15.85
C SER A 122 -2.78 -39.35 15.19
N ALA A 123 -2.33 -38.11 15.14
CA ALA A 123 -3.08 -37.00 14.61
C ALA A 123 -2.15 -36.05 13.85
N LEU A 124 -2.57 -35.63 12.67
CA LEU A 124 -1.85 -34.68 11.84
C LEU A 124 -2.73 -33.53 11.43
N SER A 125 -2.28 -32.32 11.75
CA SER A 125 -2.85 -31.10 11.21
C SER A 125 -2.06 -30.65 9.99
N TYR A 126 -2.75 -30.12 8.98
CA TYR A 126 -2.10 -29.58 7.79
C TYR A 126 -2.65 -28.20 7.39
N THR A 127 -1.80 -27.43 6.73
CA THR A 127 -2.13 -26.16 6.10
C THR A 127 -1.66 -26.20 4.64
N LEU A 128 -2.59 -25.95 3.71
CA LEU A 128 -2.28 -25.84 2.29
C LEU A 128 -1.82 -24.42 1.98
N VAL A 129 -0.60 -24.31 1.46
CA VAL A 129 0.04 -23.04 1.17
C VAL A 129 0.26 -22.89 -0.33
N ASP A 130 -0.27 -21.86 -0.94
CA ASP A 130 0.09 -21.44 -2.30
C ASP A 130 1.23 -20.43 -2.20
N HIS A 131 2.47 -20.88 -2.42
CA HIS A 131 3.63 -19.99 -2.38
C HIS A 131 3.85 -19.38 -3.75
N ARG A 132 3.81 -18.04 -3.80
CA ARG A 132 4.04 -17.25 -5.01
C ARG A 132 5.43 -16.66 -4.98
N TYR A 133 6.34 -17.38 -5.63
CA TYR A 133 7.73 -16.99 -5.79
C TYR A 133 7.84 -15.85 -6.79
N LEU A 134 8.63 -14.84 -6.44
CA LEU A 134 8.83 -13.69 -7.31
C LEU A 134 9.77 -14.07 -8.46
N GLN A 135 9.34 -13.87 -9.70
CA GLN A 135 10.21 -14.12 -10.85
C GLN A 135 11.31 -13.05 -10.94
N SER A 136 12.46 -13.44 -11.51
CA SER A 136 13.56 -12.52 -11.81
C SER A 136 13.25 -11.71 -13.09
N ASP A 137 12.17 -10.93 -13.05
CA ASP A 137 11.73 -10.06 -14.15
C ASP A 137 11.92 -8.58 -13.79
N GLY A 138 12.28 -7.76 -14.78
CA GLY A 138 12.48 -6.32 -14.63
C GLY A 138 11.19 -5.58 -14.22
N TRP A 139 10.03 -6.06 -14.64
CA TRP A 139 8.72 -5.51 -14.29
C TRP A 139 8.45 -5.52 -12.78
N ASN A 140 9.02 -6.50 -12.07
CA ASN A 140 8.86 -6.62 -10.63
C ASN A 140 9.51 -5.45 -9.85
N TYR A 141 10.31 -4.60 -10.52
CA TYR A 141 10.81 -3.35 -9.93
C TYR A 141 9.82 -2.18 -10.02
N VAL A 142 8.80 -2.25 -10.88
CA VAL A 142 7.81 -1.16 -11.01
C VAL A 142 6.99 -1.03 -9.72
N GLY A 143 6.54 -2.16 -9.16
CA GLY A 143 5.91 -2.23 -7.83
C GLY A 143 4.41 -2.47 -7.81
N PHE A 144 3.78 -2.68 -8.95
CA PHE A 144 2.41 -3.19 -9.04
C PHE A 144 2.37 -4.39 -9.97
N LEU A 145 1.40 -5.27 -9.73
CA LEU A 145 1.18 -6.49 -10.53
C LEU A 145 2.47 -7.29 -10.76
N PRO A 146 3.13 -7.78 -9.69
CA PRO A 146 4.34 -8.57 -9.83
C PRO A 146 4.04 -9.90 -10.56
N ILE A 147 4.95 -10.27 -11.46
CA ILE A 147 4.94 -11.57 -12.13
C ILE A 147 5.54 -12.59 -11.16
N THR A 148 4.71 -13.57 -10.80
CA THR A 148 5.05 -14.61 -9.81
C THR A 148 4.82 -15.99 -10.40
N ASN A 149 5.57 -16.98 -9.90
CA ASN A 149 5.30 -18.39 -10.14
C ASN A 149 4.65 -18.99 -8.88
N SER A 150 3.58 -19.77 -9.07
CA SER A 150 2.84 -20.40 -7.97
C SER A 150 3.26 -21.86 -7.84
N THR A 151 3.66 -22.27 -6.64
CA THR A 151 3.87 -23.67 -6.31
C THR A 151 3.08 -24.02 -5.05
N PRO A 152 2.24 -25.06 -5.10
CA PRO A 152 1.50 -25.49 -3.92
C PRO A 152 2.43 -26.27 -2.99
N GLU A 153 2.38 -25.95 -1.72
CA GLU A 153 3.17 -26.52 -0.63
C GLU A 153 2.21 -26.97 0.50
N VAL A 154 2.69 -27.87 1.34
CA VAL A 154 1.94 -28.35 2.52
C VAL A 154 2.82 -28.23 3.75
N GLU A 155 2.28 -27.56 4.76
CA GLU A 155 2.87 -27.48 6.09
C GLU A 155 2.09 -28.40 7.01
N THR A 156 2.79 -29.25 7.76
CA THR A 156 2.13 -30.27 8.59
C THR A 156 2.68 -30.24 10.01
N THR A 157 1.83 -30.61 10.97
CA THR A 157 2.21 -30.80 12.37
C THR A 157 1.69 -32.15 12.83
N PHE A 158 2.59 -33.02 13.27
CA PHE A 158 2.28 -34.37 13.68
C PHE A 158 2.32 -34.53 15.20
N ARG A 159 1.39 -35.31 15.74
CA ARG A 159 1.35 -35.72 17.14
C ARG A 159 0.98 -37.19 17.25
N GLU A 160 1.66 -37.88 18.14
CA GLU A 160 1.42 -39.29 18.44
C GLU A 160 1.37 -39.49 19.95
N GLU A 161 0.44 -40.35 20.39
CA GLU A 161 0.40 -40.80 21.78
C GLU A 161 1.41 -41.93 22.02
N SER A 162 1.81 -42.13 23.28
CA SER A 162 2.64 -43.28 23.62
C SER A 162 1.88 -44.60 23.37
N PRO A 163 2.58 -45.67 22.92
CA PRO A 163 1.96 -46.98 22.68
C PRO A 163 1.13 -47.46 23.87
N ASN A 164 -0.15 -47.71 23.63
CA ASN A 164 -1.07 -48.14 24.67
C ASN A 164 -1.05 -49.68 24.76
N PRO A 165 -0.58 -50.28 25.88
CA PRO A 165 -0.52 -51.73 26.02
C PRO A 165 -1.90 -52.41 26.04
N ASN A 166 -2.99 -51.64 26.21
CA ASN A 166 -4.36 -52.16 26.18
C ASN A 166 -5.09 -51.86 24.85
N TYR A 167 -4.42 -51.31 23.84
CA TYR A 167 -5.04 -50.94 22.57
C TYR A 167 -5.82 -52.11 21.93
N THR A 168 -5.20 -53.29 21.87
CA THR A 168 -5.76 -54.52 21.28
C THR A 168 -6.97 -55.10 22.04
N LYS A 169 -7.25 -54.63 23.26
CA LYS A 169 -8.44 -55.05 24.01
C LYS A 169 -9.71 -54.35 23.57
N THR A 170 -9.57 -53.12 23.06
CA THR A 170 -10.70 -52.26 22.68
C THR A 170 -10.77 -52.06 21.17
N HIS A 171 -9.71 -52.37 20.43
CA HIS A 171 -9.59 -52.13 19.01
C HIS A 171 -9.12 -53.39 18.27
N ALA A 172 -9.65 -53.58 17.06
CA ALA A 172 -9.25 -54.66 16.14
C ALA A 172 -8.27 -54.19 15.06
N ASP A 173 -7.98 -52.89 15.00
CA ASP A 173 -6.99 -52.29 14.11
C ASP A 173 -5.60 -52.26 14.78
N LEU A 174 -4.58 -51.97 13.99
CA LEU A 174 -3.19 -51.80 14.42
C LEU A 174 -2.90 -50.36 14.85
N GLY A 175 -3.76 -49.41 14.54
CA GLY A 175 -3.53 -48.01 14.84
C GLY A 175 -4.51 -47.11 14.11
N PHE A 176 -4.63 -45.90 14.62
CA PHE A 176 -5.56 -44.89 14.14
C PHE A 176 -4.83 -43.59 13.84
N PHE A 177 -5.07 -43.05 12.65
CA PHE A 177 -4.47 -41.79 12.20
C PHE A 177 -5.53 -40.81 11.73
N ALA A 178 -5.66 -39.68 12.43
CA ALA A 178 -6.60 -38.62 12.10
C ALA A 178 -5.89 -37.47 11.37
N VAL A 179 -6.39 -37.09 10.20
CA VAL A 179 -5.88 -35.96 9.41
C VAL A 179 -6.95 -34.88 9.34
N TYR A 180 -6.60 -33.66 9.71
CA TYR A 180 -7.52 -32.53 9.69
C TYR A 180 -6.79 -31.24 9.28
N PRO A 181 -7.47 -30.27 8.65
CA PRO A 181 -6.86 -28.99 8.37
C PRO A 181 -6.75 -28.18 9.67
N GLU A 182 -5.66 -27.41 9.82
CA GLU A 182 -5.51 -26.49 10.96
C GLU A 182 -6.56 -25.37 10.89
N LYS A 183 -6.77 -24.85 9.67
CA LYS A 183 -7.83 -23.90 9.33
C LYS A 183 -8.46 -24.33 8.01
N PHE A 184 -9.77 -24.17 7.87
CA PHE A 184 -10.51 -24.48 6.64
C PHE A 184 -10.36 -23.38 5.58
N VAL A 185 -9.13 -22.96 5.33
CA VAL A 185 -8.77 -21.89 4.38
C VAL A 185 -7.51 -22.27 3.61
N THR A 186 -7.34 -21.68 2.42
CA THR A 186 -6.09 -21.78 1.67
C THR A 186 -5.24 -20.54 1.95
N THR A 187 -4.01 -20.74 2.40
CA THR A 187 -3.10 -19.63 2.72
C THR A 187 -2.25 -19.32 1.50
N THR A 188 -2.17 -18.05 1.09
CA THR A 188 -1.29 -17.65 -0.01
C THR A 188 -0.10 -16.88 0.54
N LYS A 189 1.13 -17.41 0.41
CA LYS A 189 2.36 -16.68 0.74
C LYS A 189 2.86 -16.00 -0.53
N LYS A 190 3.14 -14.71 -0.48
CA LYS A 190 3.55 -13.93 -1.66
C LYS A 190 4.86 -13.22 -1.40
N GLU A 191 5.79 -13.37 -2.32
CA GLU A 191 7.03 -12.60 -2.32
C GLU A 191 6.82 -11.27 -3.06
N VAL A 192 7.23 -10.18 -2.42
CA VAL A 192 7.13 -8.83 -2.98
C VAL A 192 8.45 -8.08 -2.79
N LYS A 193 8.82 -7.22 -3.75
CA LYS A 193 9.96 -6.32 -3.56
C LYS A 193 9.57 -5.15 -2.67
N ILE A 194 10.40 -4.89 -1.66
CA ILE A 194 10.23 -3.75 -0.74
C ILE A 194 10.61 -2.43 -1.44
N TYR A 195 11.62 -2.47 -2.31
CA TYR A 195 12.10 -1.31 -3.06
C TYR A 195 11.62 -1.36 -4.51
N THR A 196 10.66 -0.50 -4.82
CA THR A 196 10.04 -0.41 -6.15
C THR A 196 10.00 1.05 -6.64
N LEU A 197 9.87 1.24 -7.95
CA LEU A 197 9.79 2.55 -8.58
C LEU A 197 8.57 3.34 -8.08
N VAL A 198 7.42 2.69 -7.90
CA VAL A 198 6.23 3.32 -7.31
C VAL A 198 6.49 3.75 -5.88
N ASN A 199 7.20 2.95 -5.08
CA ASN A 199 7.59 3.36 -3.73
C ASN A 199 8.50 4.60 -3.78
N ALA A 200 9.50 4.60 -4.68
CA ALA A 200 10.40 5.74 -4.88
C ALA A 200 9.65 7.02 -5.33
N LEU A 201 8.72 6.91 -6.28
CA LEU A 201 7.88 8.04 -6.72
C LEU A 201 6.95 8.51 -5.61
N GLY A 202 6.40 7.59 -4.81
CA GLY A 202 5.62 7.89 -3.62
C GLY A 202 6.42 8.67 -2.59
N PHE A 203 7.68 8.31 -2.35
CA PHE A 203 8.57 9.06 -1.47
C PHE A 203 8.88 10.47 -2.00
N VAL A 204 9.26 10.60 -3.28
CA VAL A 204 9.57 11.90 -3.87
C VAL A 204 8.33 12.81 -3.90
N GLY A 205 7.18 12.27 -4.31
CA GLY A 205 5.90 12.97 -4.30
C GLY A 205 5.47 13.36 -2.89
N GLY A 206 5.67 12.48 -1.90
CA GLY A 206 5.38 12.74 -0.49
C GLY A 206 6.23 13.87 0.09
N ILE A 207 7.54 13.87 -0.17
CA ILE A 207 8.44 14.95 0.29
C ILE A 207 8.09 16.27 -0.39
N PHE A 208 7.91 16.26 -1.72
CA PHE A 208 7.56 17.47 -2.46
C PHE A 208 6.20 18.03 -2.01
N GLY A 209 5.19 17.16 -1.85
CA GLY A 209 3.88 17.53 -1.34
C GLY A 209 3.94 18.11 0.07
N LEU A 210 4.75 17.52 0.96
CA LEU A 210 4.97 18.02 2.31
C LEU A 210 5.64 19.40 2.32
N LEU A 211 6.65 19.62 1.47
CA LEU A 211 7.30 20.93 1.35
C LEU A 211 6.32 21.99 0.83
N VAL A 212 5.51 21.67 -0.17
CA VAL A 212 4.47 22.58 -0.69
C VAL A 212 3.41 22.84 0.39
N ALA A 213 2.99 21.83 1.13
CA ALA A 213 2.05 21.99 2.24
C ALA A 213 2.60 22.90 3.34
N ILE A 214 3.87 22.71 3.73
CA ILE A 214 4.54 23.59 4.71
C ILE A 214 4.64 25.02 4.16
N GLN A 215 5.06 25.19 2.90
CA GLN A 215 5.18 26.51 2.28
C GLN A 215 3.83 27.23 2.23
N THR A 216 2.77 26.53 1.82
CA THR A 216 1.41 27.07 1.76
C THR A 216 0.81 27.33 3.14
N TRP A 217 1.14 26.53 4.15
CA TRP A 217 0.72 26.77 5.54
C TRP A 217 1.46 27.98 6.16
N LEU A 218 2.77 28.12 5.92
CA LEU A 218 3.58 29.21 6.46
C LEU A 218 3.29 30.55 5.78
N PHE A 219 3.17 30.58 4.45
CA PHE A 219 3.10 31.82 3.65
C PHE A 219 1.78 32.01 2.89
N GLY A 220 0.90 31.00 2.86
CA GLY A 220 -0.31 30.99 2.04
C GLY A 220 -0.06 30.48 0.61
N PHE A 221 -1.13 30.06 -0.07
CA PHE A 221 -1.09 29.55 -1.45
C PHE A 221 -0.65 30.62 -2.48
N ARG A 222 -0.80 31.90 -2.15
CA ARG A 222 -0.31 33.03 -2.96
C ARG A 222 0.98 33.59 -2.37
N PRO A 223 2.00 33.92 -3.19
CA PRO A 223 3.27 34.54 -2.74
C PRO A 223 3.14 35.85 -1.95
N ARG A 224 1.92 36.41 -1.85
CA ARG A 224 1.60 37.66 -1.16
C ARG A 224 0.34 37.55 -0.27
N SER A 225 -0.12 36.35 0.06
CA SER A 225 -1.31 36.16 0.91
C SER A 225 -1.00 36.53 2.37
N PRO A 226 -1.83 37.35 3.05
CA PRO A 226 -1.60 37.77 4.43
C PRO A 226 -2.05 36.71 5.46
N TRP A 227 -2.41 35.50 5.02
CA TRP A 227 -3.06 34.47 5.84
C TRP A 227 -2.13 33.34 6.31
N GLY A 228 -0.87 33.33 5.88
CA GLY A 228 0.12 32.37 6.40
C GLY A 228 0.40 32.55 7.90
N VAL A 229 0.72 31.47 8.61
CA VAL A 229 1.01 31.50 10.06
C VAL A 229 2.14 32.49 10.38
N VAL A 230 3.12 32.62 9.48
CA VAL A 230 4.25 33.57 9.62
C VAL A 230 3.75 35.02 9.68
N HIS A 231 2.73 35.39 8.91
CA HIS A 231 2.24 36.77 8.90
C HIS A 231 1.48 37.11 10.21
N ARG A 232 0.78 36.14 10.81
CA ARG A 232 0.04 36.33 12.08
C ARG A 232 0.93 36.27 13.33
N TRP A 233 1.95 35.42 13.33
CA TRP A 233 2.74 35.11 14.53
C TRP A 233 4.23 35.48 14.40
N SER A 234 4.63 36.25 13.38
CA SER A 234 6.01 36.75 13.27
C SER A 234 6.36 37.68 14.43
N VAL A 235 7.52 37.42 15.07
CA VAL A 235 8.09 38.23 16.15
C VAL A 235 9.54 38.61 15.78
N GLY A 236 10.03 39.76 16.25
CA GLY A 236 11.43 40.18 16.08
C GLY A 236 11.79 40.71 14.69
N ASP A 237 12.98 40.34 14.19
CA ASP A 237 13.56 40.89 12.96
C ASP A 237 12.81 40.49 11.69
N MET A 238 12.14 39.33 11.70
CA MET A 238 11.26 38.91 10.60
C MET A 238 10.05 39.84 10.45
N LYS A 239 9.43 40.24 11.56
CA LYS A 239 8.36 41.25 11.55
C LYS A 239 8.87 42.60 11.06
N ARG A 240 10.06 43.02 11.48
CA ARG A 240 10.69 44.26 11.00
C ARG A 240 10.99 44.22 9.50
N SER A 241 11.46 43.08 8.99
CA SER A 241 11.74 42.88 7.56
C SER A 241 10.46 42.91 6.73
N LEU A 242 9.42 42.18 7.16
CA LEU A 242 8.10 42.21 6.52
C LEU A 242 7.52 43.63 6.51
N LEU A 243 7.56 44.32 7.66
CA LEU A 243 7.09 45.71 7.78
C LEU A 243 7.90 46.69 6.93
N ARG A 244 9.23 46.53 6.83
CA ARG A 244 10.07 47.33 5.92
C ARG A 244 9.73 47.07 4.46
N GLY A 245 9.47 45.83 4.09
CA GLY A 245 9.01 45.46 2.75
C GLY A 245 7.66 46.10 2.42
N LEU A 246 6.67 45.96 3.31
CA LEU A 246 5.38 46.64 3.23
C LEU A 246 5.54 48.16 3.12
N GLN A 247 6.34 48.77 3.99
CA GLN A 247 6.61 50.21 3.96
C GLN A 247 7.24 50.62 2.63
N SER A 248 8.21 49.89 2.10
CA SER A 248 8.83 50.23 0.81
C SER A 248 7.87 50.14 -0.38
N LYS A 249 6.90 49.22 -0.34
CA LYS A 249 5.92 48.98 -1.41
C LYS A 249 4.73 49.93 -1.35
N PHE A 250 4.32 50.33 -0.15
CA PHE A 250 3.07 51.08 0.07
C PHE A 250 3.27 52.53 0.55
N ARG A 251 4.50 52.97 0.83
CA ARG A 251 4.82 54.37 1.21
C ARG A 251 4.95 55.27 -0.02
N ILE A 252 3.95 55.28 -0.87
CA ILE A 252 3.93 56.12 -2.08
C ILE A 252 3.25 57.47 -1.78
N THR A 253 2.51 57.60 -0.68
CA THR A 253 1.72 58.80 -0.39
C THR A 253 1.90 59.28 1.06
N ASN A 254 1.99 60.60 1.25
CA ASN A 254 2.00 61.23 2.59
C ASN A 254 0.57 61.33 3.17
N SER A 255 -0.46 61.00 2.38
CA SER A 255 -1.83 60.81 2.85
C SER A 255 -1.92 59.52 3.67
N GLY A 256 -2.17 59.60 4.98
CA GLY A 256 -2.15 58.44 5.89
C GLY A 256 -2.93 57.19 5.40
N ILE A 257 -2.54 56.02 5.93
CA ILE A 257 -3.00 54.67 5.51
C ILE A 257 -4.54 54.57 5.47
N PRO A 258 -5.14 54.15 4.34
CA PRO A 258 -6.58 53.91 4.20
C PRO A 258 -7.13 52.96 5.28
N LEU A 259 -8.40 53.13 5.67
CA LEU A 259 -9.12 52.37 6.72
C LEU A 259 -8.64 52.54 8.17
N VAL A 260 -7.38 52.96 8.37
CA VAL A 260 -6.84 53.24 9.72
C VAL A 260 -6.99 54.72 10.07
N HIS A 261 -6.78 55.61 9.11
CA HIS A 261 -6.89 57.05 9.32
C HIS A 261 -8.23 57.58 8.81
N PRO A 262 -9.02 58.32 9.63
CA PRO A 262 -10.28 58.88 9.19
C PRO A 262 -10.06 59.87 8.01
N VAL A 263 -11.04 59.91 7.10
CA VAL A 263 -11.08 60.84 5.96
C VAL A 263 -11.86 62.12 6.32
N HIS A 264 -12.68 62.07 7.38
CA HIS A 264 -13.55 63.17 7.77
C HIS A 264 -12.83 64.22 8.63
N HIS A 265 -12.99 65.50 8.27
CA HIS A 265 -12.50 66.66 9.04
C HIS A 265 -12.90 66.65 10.53
N ARG A 266 -14.04 66.03 10.87
CA ARG A 266 -14.54 65.93 12.26
C ARG A 266 -13.65 65.07 13.18
N PHE A 267 -12.83 64.19 12.61
CA PHE A 267 -12.03 63.23 13.38
C PHE A 267 -10.52 63.37 13.13
N SER A 268 -10.08 64.40 12.38
CA SER A 268 -8.66 64.71 12.21
C SER A 268 -8.27 65.77 13.26
N MET A 269 -7.73 65.36 14.40
CA MET A 269 -7.35 66.26 15.50
C MET A 269 -6.00 66.98 15.28
N THR A 270 -5.55 67.14 14.03
CA THR A 270 -4.23 67.73 13.74
C THR A 270 -4.26 69.11 13.10
N ASP A 271 -5.41 69.76 12.94
CA ASP A 271 -5.43 71.14 12.47
C ASP A 271 -6.45 71.99 13.25
N LEU A 272 -5.97 72.57 14.34
CA LEU A 272 -6.61 73.68 15.06
C LEU A 272 -6.23 75.04 14.45
N THR A 273 -5.57 75.05 13.30
CA THR A 273 -5.30 76.26 12.52
C THR A 273 -6.21 76.30 11.32
N GLN A 274 -7.20 77.20 11.37
CA GLN A 274 -8.04 77.59 10.25
C GLN A 274 -7.15 78.03 9.07
N ILE A 275 -6.92 77.13 8.13
CA ILE A 275 -6.59 77.46 6.76
C ILE A 275 -7.65 76.73 5.94
N GLU A 276 -8.38 77.50 5.13
CA GLU A 276 -9.27 76.99 4.08
C GLU A 276 -8.55 75.85 3.33
N GLU A 277 -8.85 74.59 3.67
CA GLU A 277 -8.41 73.46 2.86
C GLU A 277 -9.08 73.62 1.51
N ASN A 278 -8.32 74.07 0.52
CA ASN A 278 -8.77 74.21 -0.84
C ASN A 278 -9.33 72.85 -1.30
N GLU A 279 -10.51 72.81 -1.92
CA GLU A 279 -11.16 71.55 -2.34
C GLU A 279 -10.23 70.66 -3.17
N THR A 280 -9.31 71.29 -3.89
CA THR A 280 -8.22 70.66 -4.65
C THR A 280 -7.31 69.77 -3.78
N GLN A 281 -6.89 70.23 -2.59
CA GLN A 281 -6.05 69.45 -1.67
C GLN A 281 -6.80 68.27 -1.02
N ARG A 282 -8.12 68.42 -0.87
CA ARG A 282 -8.99 67.35 -0.38
C ARG A 282 -9.19 66.28 -1.44
N ILE A 283 -9.40 66.66 -2.70
CA ILE A 283 -9.56 65.74 -3.83
C ILE A 283 -8.25 64.95 -4.05
N THR A 284 -7.09 65.61 -4.04
CA THR A 284 -5.80 64.92 -4.19
C THR A 284 -5.53 63.91 -3.08
N ARG A 285 -5.90 64.23 -1.83
CA ARG A 285 -5.76 63.30 -0.70
C ARG A 285 -6.69 62.09 -0.82
N VAL A 286 -7.89 62.27 -1.35
CA VAL A 286 -8.84 61.16 -1.60
C VAL A 286 -8.34 60.28 -2.74
N GLU A 287 -7.82 60.87 -3.80
CA GLU A 287 -7.24 60.17 -4.95
C GLU A 287 -6.02 59.34 -4.54
N GLU A 288 -5.08 59.91 -3.78
CA GLU A 288 -3.90 59.21 -3.24
C GLU A 288 -4.29 58.01 -2.36
N ARG A 289 -5.33 58.15 -1.53
CA ARG A 289 -5.84 57.04 -0.71
C ARG A 289 -6.55 55.98 -1.55
N MET A 290 -7.27 56.38 -2.59
CA MET A 290 -7.92 55.44 -3.52
C MET A 290 -6.89 54.62 -4.29
N GLN A 291 -5.81 55.25 -4.76
CA GLN A 291 -4.70 54.57 -5.43
C GLN A 291 -3.99 53.57 -4.50
N MET A 292 -3.77 53.93 -3.23
CA MET A 292 -3.19 53.02 -2.24
C MET A 292 -4.11 51.84 -1.92
N LEU A 293 -5.42 52.08 -1.83
CA LEU A 293 -6.43 51.05 -1.60
C LEU A 293 -6.53 50.10 -2.80
N GLU A 294 -6.49 50.61 -4.03
CA GLU A 294 -6.41 49.80 -5.25
C GLU A 294 -5.15 48.94 -5.27
N MET A 295 -3.99 49.50 -4.91
CA MET A 295 -2.74 48.77 -4.82
C MET A 295 -2.79 47.65 -3.78
N LEU A 296 -3.44 47.89 -2.63
CA LEU A 296 -3.66 46.89 -1.59
C LEU A 296 -4.58 45.77 -2.07
N PHE A 297 -5.68 46.11 -2.75
CA PHE A 297 -6.58 45.11 -3.33
C PHE A 297 -5.87 44.29 -4.40
N LYS A 298 -5.08 44.89 -5.31
CA LYS A 298 -4.26 44.18 -6.30
C LYS A 298 -3.20 43.29 -5.66
N ALA A 299 -2.60 43.73 -4.55
CA ALA A 299 -1.56 42.96 -3.88
C ALA A 299 -2.10 41.74 -3.11
N TYR A 300 -3.32 41.83 -2.58
CA TYR A 300 -3.83 40.87 -1.59
C TYR A 300 -5.11 40.11 -2.00
N TYR A 301 -5.97 40.67 -2.86
CA TYR A 301 -7.33 40.16 -3.05
C TYR A 301 -7.75 40.00 -4.52
N VAL A 302 -7.30 40.88 -5.41
CA VAL A 302 -7.76 40.95 -6.81
C VAL A 302 -6.67 40.44 -7.75
N ASP A 303 -7.03 39.50 -8.61
CA ASP A 303 -6.20 39.10 -9.74
C ASP A 303 -6.40 40.09 -10.90
N ASP A 304 -5.37 40.84 -11.25
CA ASP A 304 -5.47 41.85 -12.30
C ASP A 304 -5.17 41.28 -13.70
N GLU A 305 -4.84 39.99 -13.83
CA GLU A 305 -4.55 39.35 -15.12
C GLU A 305 -5.76 39.39 -16.06
N VAL A 306 -6.96 39.08 -15.53
CA VAL A 306 -8.20 39.12 -16.32
C VAL A 306 -8.51 40.54 -16.79
N PHE A 307 -8.33 41.53 -15.92
CA PHE A 307 -8.59 42.93 -16.27
C PHE A 307 -7.55 43.52 -17.23
N ARG A 308 -6.27 43.11 -17.11
CA ARG A 308 -5.23 43.45 -18.10
C ARG A 308 -5.52 42.84 -19.46
N SER A 309 -5.95 41.57 -19.49
CA SER A 309 -6.32 40.92 -20.75
C SER A 309 -7.50 41.61 -21.45
N LEU A 310 -8.45 42.15 -20.67
CA LEU A 310 -9.59 42.90 -21.16
C LEU A 310 -9.20 44.31 -21.66
N ASP A 311 -8.29 44.99 -20.98
CA ASP A 311 -7.75 46.29 -21.40
C ASP A 311 -6.93 46.16 -22.70
N ASP A 312 -6.05 45.15 -22.78
CA ASP A 312 -5.27 44.86 -23.99
C ASP A 312 -6.18 44.51 -25.18
N ALA A 313 -7.26 43.75 -24.95
CA ALA A 313 -8.27 43.42 -25.97
C ALA A 313 -9.05 44.66 -26.45
N ASN A 314 -9.36 45.60 -25.55
CA ASN A 314 -10.00 46.86 -25.92
C ASN A 314 -9.04 47.79 -26.68
N ARG A 315 -7.76 47.85 -26.28
CA ARG A 315 -6.73 48.63 -26.98
C ARG A 315 -6.47 48.11 -28.39
N THR A 316 -6.44 46.79 -28.57
CA THR A 316 -6.32 46.18 -29.91
C THR A 316 -7.54 46.48 -30.78
N LYS A 317 -8.77 46.46 -30.23
CA LYS A 317 -9.97 46.89 -30.97
C LYS A 317 -9.94 48.36 -31.37
N LEU A 318 -9.43 49.25 -30.52
CA LEU A 318 -9.30 50.67 -30.84
C LEU A 318 -8.28 50.93 -31.97
N LEU A 319 -7.18 50.17 -32.00
CA LEU A 319 -6.20 50.22 -33.09
C LEU A 319 -6.75 49.66 -34.41
N GLN A 320 -7.70 48.72 -34.34
CA GLN A 320 -8.34 48.13 -35.51
C GLN A 320 -9.46 49.01 -36.11
N ASN A 321 -10.06 49.91 -35.30
CA ASN A 321 -11.15 50.79 -35.70
C ASN A 321 -10.72 52.15 -36.29
N ASN A 322 -9.42 52.44 -36.38
CA ASN A 322 -8.89 53.62 -37.08
C ASN A 322 -8.19 53.21 -38.39
N PRO A 323 -8.89 53.12 -39.53
CA PRO A 323 -8.24 52.97 -40.82
C PRO A 323 -7.87 54.35 -41.36
N SER A 324 -6.73 54.89 -40.94
CA SER A 324 -6.09 56.01 -41.65
C SER A 324 -4.59 55.78 -41.77
N HIS A 325 -4.23 55.25 -42.94
CA HIS A 325 -2.94 55.26 -43.64
C HIS A 325 -1.63 54.88 -42.91
N PRO A 326 -0.81 53.99 -43.49
CA PRO A 326 0.52 53.70 -42.99
C PRO A 326 1.50 54.77 -43.47
N ASN A 327 2.28 55.34 -42.55
CA ASN A 327 3.72 55.59 -42.68
C ASN A 327 4.17 56.60 -41.62
N GLU A 328 4.83 56.11 -40.56
CA GLU A 328 6.12 56.68 -40.15
C GLU A 328 6.82 55.82 -39.09
N THR A 329 8.07 55.54 -39.38
CA THR A 329 9.07 54.81 -38.60
C THR A 329 9.33 55.50 -37.25
N ARG A 330 9.13 54.79 -36.14
CA ARG A 330 9.85 55.08 -34.88
C ARG A 330 10.09 53.79 -34.10
N ALA A 331 11.37 53.48 -33.92
CA ALA A 331 11.88 52.34 -33.17
C ALA A 331 11.35 52.35 -31.71
N PRO A 332 11.02 51.19 -31.13
CA PRO A 332 10.67 51.13 -29.72
C PRO A 332 11.94 51.28 -28.86
N LEU A 333 11.94 52.33 -28.03
CA LEU A 333 12.94 52.56 -27.00
C LEU A 333 12.83 51.44 -25.95
N ARG A 334 13.93 50.71 -25.76
CA ARG A 334 14.10 49.67 -24.75
C ARG A 334 14.43 50.30 -23.39
N SER A 335 13.76 49.88 -22.32
CA SER A 335 14.34 49.39 -21.03
C SER A 335 13.28 49.29 -19.91
N PRO A 336 13.50 48.54 -18.82
CA PRO A 336 14.31 47.34 -18.64
C PRO A 336 13.50 46.14 -18.07
N SER A 337 14.07 44.95 -18.24
CA SER A 337 13.63 43.68 -17.67
C SER A 337 13.90 43.57 -16.17
N SER A 338 12.96 43.02 -15.39
CA SER A 338 13.31 42.17 -14.24
C SER A 338 12.17 41.18 -13.93
N TYR A 339 12.51 39.89 -13.99
CA TYR A 339 11.79 38.68 -13.52
C TYR A 339 10.61 38.12 -14.35
N LEU A 340 10.97 37.37 -15.40
CA LEU A 340 10.44 36.01 -15.66
C LEU A 340 11.16 35.07 -14.65
N ASP A 341 10.60 34.04 -14.03
CA ASP A 341 9.57 33.09 -14.46
C ASP A 341 8.68 32.66 -13.28
N ALA A 342 7.37 32.62 -13.51
CA ALA A 342 6.48 31.66 -12.86
C ALA A 342 5.79 30.86 -13.98
N PRO A 343 5.64 29.54 -13.86
CA PRO A 343 5.19 28.71 -14.96
C PRO A 343 3.73 29.04 -15.33
N LYS A 344 3.52 29.36 -16.61
CA LYS A 344 2.18 29.40 -17.22
C LYS A 344 1.55 28.01 -17.11
N THR A 345 0.46 27.89 -16.36
CA THR A 345 -0.48 26.79 -16.54
C THR A 345 -1.40 27.14 -17.71
N GLU A 346 -1.09 26.61 -18.88
CA GLU A 346 -1.98 26.62 -20.03
C GLU A 346 -3.13 25.65 -19.76
N LYS A 347 -4.34 26.17 -19.55
CA LYS A 347 -5.56 25.37 -19.60
C LYS A 347 -5.90 25.16 -21.08
N VAL A 348 -5.52 23.99 -21.60
CA VAL A 348 -6.06 23.47 -22.85
C VAL A 348 -7.52 23.09 -22.60
N VAL A 349 -8.44 23.79 -23.27
CA VAL A 349 -9.85 23.40 -23.35
C VAL A 349 -9.97 22.48 -24.56
N ASP A 350 -10.15 21.18 -24.31
CA ASP A 350 -10.42 20.18 -25.33
C ASP A 350 -11.94 20.01 -25.43
N ASP A 351 -12.54 20.66 -26.44
CA ASP A 351 -13.94 20.46 -26.80
C ASP A 351 -14.04 19.29 -27.78
N GLY A 352 -14.51 18.14 -27.29
CA GLY A 352 -15.13 17.13 -28.15
C GLY A 352 -14.92 15.68 -27.75
N PHE A 353 -15.83 15.14 -26.92
CA PHE A 353 -16.38 13.81 -27.17
C PHE A 353 -17.68 13.59 -26.35
N ALA A 354 -18.77 13.30 -27.06
CA ALA A 354 -20.03 12.89 -26.47
C ALA A 354 -19.98 11.42 -26.03
N GLY A 355 -20.51 11.09 -24.84
CA GLY A 355 -20.73 9.69 -24.44
C GLY A 355 -21.06 9.47 -22.97
N SER A 356 -22.33 9.15 -22.71
CA SER A 356 -22.93 8.43 -21.54
C SER A 356 -22.67 8.91 -20.10
N LYS A 357 -23.77 9.26 -19.41
CA LYS A 357 -23.88 9.46 -17.95
C LYS A 357 -23.44 8.21 -17.16
N PRO A 358 -22.86 8.40 -15.96
CA PRO A 358 -23.09 7.51 -14.82
C PRO A 358 -23.75 8.23 -13.63
N ALA A 359 -24.30 7.41 -12.75
CA ALA A 359 -25.29 7.71 -11.72
C ALA A 359 -24.80 8.57 -10.54
N SER A 360 -25.76 9.20 -9.86
CA SER A 360 -25.59 10.00 -8.65
C SER A 360 -25.15 9.15 -7.45
N PHE A 361 -24.05 9.53 -6.81
CA PHE A 361 -23.64 9.00 -5.52
C PHE A 361 -23.96 10.04 -4.43
N THR A 362 -24.88 9.70 -3.53
CA THR A 362 -25.30 10.52 -2.39
C THR A 362 -24.34 10.29 -1.23
N ARG A 363 -23.72 11.37 -0.72
CA ARG A 363 -22.90 11.34 0.50
C ARG A 363 -23.80 11.72 1.69
N HIS A 364 -23.94 10.81 2.66
CA HIS A 364 -24.41 11.14 3.99
C HIS A 364 -23.22 11.60 4.83
N ASP A 365 -23.30 12.83 5.34
CA ASP A 365 -22.45 13.31 6.42
C ASP A 365 -23.18 13.01 7.74
N THR A 366 -22.48 12.38 8.69
CA THR A 366 -22.68 12.63 10.11
C THR A 366 -21.33 12.55 10.83
N ASP A 367 -21.08 13.61 11.57
CA ASP A 367 -19.96 13.88 12.47
C ASP A 367 -19.78 12.82 13.57
N VAL A 368 -18.58 12.74 14.16
CA VAL A 368 -18.28 13.19 15.54
C VAL A 368 -16.82 12.82 15.90
N SER A 369 -16.07 13.82 16.38
CA SER A 369 -14.73 13.70 16.97
C SER A 369 -14.70 12.89 18.26
N SER A 370 -13.58 12.22 18.57
CA SER A 370 -13.04 12.16 19.94
C SER A 370 -11.58 11.67 20.03
N ALA A 371 -10.82 12.42 20.84
CA ALA A 371 -9.71 12.00 21.71
C ALA A 371 -8.30 11.79 21.13
N SER A 372 -7.52 12.86 21.31
CA SER A 372 -6.12 12.92 21.71
C SER A 372 -5.77 12.06 22.95
N HIS A 373 -4.64 11.34 22.92
CA HIS A 373 -3.57 11.31 23.95
C HIS A 373 -2.62 10.13 23.69
N ILE A 374 -1.33 10.37 23.43
CA ILE A 374 -0.26 9.36 23.57
C ILE A 374 0.90 10.01 24.35
N PRO A 375 1.35 9.42 25.48
CA PRO A 375 2.45 9.96 26.27
C PRO A 375 3.81 9.55 25.69
N LEU A 376 4.73 10.52 25.64
CA LEU A 376 6.15 10.32 25.34
C LEU A 376 6.82 9.55 26.50
N THR A 377 7.32 8.35 26.21
CA THR A 377 8.32 7.69 27.06
C THR A 377 9.66 7.63 26.35
N GLN A 378 10.67 8.06 27.09
CA GLN A 378 12.06 8.25 26.70
C GLN A 378 12.76 6.88 26.69
N ARG A 379 13.23 6.39 25.54
CA ARG A 379 14.10 5.21 25.45
C ARG A 379 15.44 5.57 24.83
N ASN A 380 16.51 5.19 25.54
CA ASN A 380 17.91 5.32 25.16
C ASN A 380 18.20 4.70 23.80
N TYR A 381 18.87 5.44 22.92
CA TYR A 381 19.46 4.92 21.70
C TYR A 381 20.70 4.09 22.02
N GLN A 382 20.64 2.78 21.80
CA GLN A 382 21.82 1.97 21.51
C GLN A 382 21.94 1.84 19.99
N HIS A 383 23.18 1.98 19.50
CA HIS A 383 23.54 1.97 18.09
C HIS A 383 23.02 0.73 17.35
N ALA A 384 22.44 0.95 16.16
CA ALA A 384 22.05 -0.12 15.24
C ALA A 384 23.31 -0.83 14.67
N PRO A 385 23.30 -2.17 14.53
CA PRO A 385 24.39 -2.90 13.89
C PRO A 385 24.36 -2.69 12.35
N PRO A 386 25.52 -2.83 11.68
CA PRO A 386 25.63 -2.59 10.24
C PRO A 386 24.95 -3.68 9.40
N TYR A 387 24.51 -3.24 8.22
CA TYR A 387 23.77 -3.94 7.16
C TYR A 387 24.32 -5.33 6.78
N GLN A 388 23.41 -6.32 6.69
CA GLN A 388 23.61 -7.60 5.98
C GLN A 388 22.51 -7.75 4.91
N PRO A 389 22.83 -8.09 3.65
CA PRO A 389 21.83 -8.36 2.62
C PRO A 389 21.27 -9.78 2.79
N GLY A 390 19.94 -9.91 2.92
CA GLY A 390 19.26 -11.23 2.93
C GLY A 390 18.04 -11.39 3.84
N THR A 391 17.57 -10.35 4.52
CA THR A 391 16.46 -10.50 5.49
C THR A 391 15.09 -10.46 4.83
N THR A 392 14.40 -11.61 4.82
CA THR A 392 12.95 -11.73 4.62
C THR A 392 12.21 -11.08 5.78
N VAL A 393 11.38 -10.09 5.50
CA VAL A 393 10.47 -9.49 6.48
C VAL A 393 9.14 -10.25 6.41
N GLN A 394 8.84 -11.07 7.42
CA GLN A 394 7.49 -11.57 7.66
C GLN A 394 6.71 -10.47 8.38
N MET A 395 5.60 -10.03 7.80
CA MET A 395 4.60 -9.23 8.51
C MET A 395 3.58 -10.19 9.13
N HIS A 396 3.47 -10.19 10.45
CA HIS A 396 2.35 -10.78 11.19
C HIS A 396 1.28 -9.70 11.30
N ASP A 397 0.09 -9.97 10.75
CA ASP A 397 -1.12 -9.23 11.08
C ASP A 397 -1.76 -9.93 12.29
N ASP A 398 -1.48 -9.42 13.49
CA ASP A 398 -2.21 -9.77 14.71
C ASP A 398 -3.39 -8.80 14.86
N ASP A 399 -4.58 -9.24 14.47
CA ASP A 399 -5.84 -8.65 14.91
C ASP A 399 -6.46 -9.58 15.97
N ASP A 400 -6.18 -9.29 17.24
CA ASP A 400 -6.89 -9.82 18.41
C ASP A 400 -7.52 -8.64 19.17
N LEU A 401 -8.84 -8.43 18.95
CA LEU A 401 -9.83 -8.09 19.99
C LEU A 401 -11.27 -8.19 19.49
#